data_AF-A0A8S3Z8M2-F1
#
_entry.id   AF-A0A8S3Z8M2-F1
#
_cell.length_a   1.000
_cell.length_b   1.000
_cell.length_c   1.000
_cell.angle_alpha   90.00
_cell.angle_beta   90.00
_cell.angle_gamma   90.00
#
_symmetry.space_group_name_H-M   'P 1'
#
loop_
_entity.id
_entity.type
_entity.pdbx_description
1 polymer ?
#
loop_
_entity_poly.entity_id
_entity_poly.type
_entity_poly.pdbx_seq_one_letter_code
_entity_poly.pdbx_strand_id
1 'polypeptide(L)'
;MHTAVNNVKQTHEVHKLGKTRDIMDEVNCLVDSLKDTNPTPVRSFSCWKLARKCISPVFCKKLRVHGRVTEIFSHLHDACSDPCLALITSAMMFLLSRDSLNMELNQDNLNLMLRLKKVDAAERGCLGAFALNKLEKFKSTVMEILVKLPQETPAREIDLGFVTTGNLAMESLLSLTFKQAGGLFKEWSPWGLSHIVDFVTDCEHTLPEDISQDIQKTLPVLRKLNRCLEVLANITLLKSDSQIYLISYKNAVLVQACTRILLWCQTCMPSYKMLENVEKNKALKDFPGYTILTCMLAALTVLNIVTVENELRNLDSEMETSLMETIVQCLTTAHWYIPTEKRFELDLLCLGILRGLVQHKESYRKIMMSLQTDVKYTEKSQPKTMSAIKAVVELFVQREEAAGNMYDDTSEEDEDNQSILEDDDESYTEGH
;
A
#
# COMPACT_ATOMS: atom_id res chain seq x y z
N MET A 1 -39.06 20.47 54.92
CA MET A 1 -38.89 19.34 53.98
C MET A 1 -39.85 19.51 52.82
N HIS A 2 -39.40 20.08 51.71
CA HIS A 2 -40.12 20.08 50.43
C HIS A 2 -39.21 19.42 49.40
N THR A 3 -39.51 18.17 49.05
CA THR A 3 -38.79 17.42 48.02
C THR A 3 -39.35 17.86 46.66
N ALA A 4 -38.66 18.80 46.01
CA ALA A 4 -38.99 19.21 44.65
C ALA A 4 -38.47 18.17 43.66
N VAL A 5 -39.38 17.45 43.02
CA VAL A 5 -39.15 16.79 41.74
C VAL A 5 -38.96 17.91 40.71
N ASN A 6 -37.80 17.97 40.06
CA ASN A 6 -37.68 18.52 38.70
C ASN A 6 -36.41 17.98 38.05
N ASN A 7 -36.39 16.66 37.88
CA ASN A 7 -35.48 15.97 36.98
C ASN A 7 -36.07 16.04 35.56
N VAL A 8 -36.24 17.26 35.03
CA VAL A 8 -36.63 17.46 33.64
C VAL A 8 -35.36 17.36 32.82
N LYS A 9 -35.06 16.15 32.33
CA LYS A 9 -34.07 15.97 31.26
C LYS A 9 -34.48 16.91 30.12
N GLN A 10 -33.57 17.81 29.74
CA GLN A 10 -33.81 18.80 28.70
C GLN A 10 -34.38 18.10 27.47
N THR A 11 -35.50 18.60 26.94
CA THR A 11 -36.22 18.07 25.76
C THR A 11 -35.32 17.75 24.57
N HIS A 12 -34.19 18.46 24.46
CA HIS A 12 -33.16 18.22 23.46
C HIS A 12 -32.38 16.89 23.63
N GLU A 13 -32.10 16.46 24.86
CA GLU A 13 -31.45 15.17 25.13
C GLU A 13 -32.40 13.99 24.91
N VAL A 14 -33.67 14.14 25.30
CA VAL A 14 -34.71 13.12 25.05
C VAL A 14 -34.97 12.96 23.55
N HIS A 15 -34.97 14.06 22.80
CA HIS A 15 -35.11 14.03 21.35
C HIS A 15 -33.87 13.45 20.64
N LYS A 16 -32.66 13.73 21.12
CA LYS A 16 -31.43 13.07 20.66
C LYS A 16 -31.44 11.57 20.95
N LEU A 17 -31.93 11.15 22.12
CA LEU A 17 -32.08 9.73 22.49
C LEU A 17 -33.17 9.03 21.67
N GLY A 18 -34.29 9.70 21.38
CA GLY A 18 -35.37 9.20 20.51
C GLY A 18 -34.88 8.98 19.07
N LYS A 19 -34.26 10.00 18.47
CA LYS A 19 -33.60 9.88 17.15
C LYS A 19 -32.54 8.79 17.12
N THR A 20 -31.85 8.57 18.24
CA THR A 20 -30.85 7.51 18.36
C THR A 20 -31.51 6.12 18.39
N ARG A 21 -32.69 5.97 18.99
CA ARG A 21 -33.44 4.71 18.99
C ARG A 21 -33.97 4.38 17.59
N ASP A 22 -34.63 5.32 16.92
CA ASP A 22 -35.20 5.12 15.58
C ASP A 22 -34.13 4.69 14.56
N ILE A 23 -32.93 5.31 14.62
CA ILE A 23 -31.80 4.93 13.77
C ILE A 23 -31.32 3.50 14.08
N MET A 24 -31.33 3.08 15.34
CA MET A 24 -30.91 1.72 15.71
C MET A 24 -31.95 0.66 15.32
N ASP A 25 -33.23 0.98 15.43
CA ASP A 25 -34.30 0.08 15.00
C ASP A 25 -34.26 -0.13 13.48
N GLU A 26 -33.97 0.94 12.73
CA GLU A 26 -33.73 0.84 11.29
C GLU A 26 -32.46 0.03 10.97
N VAL A 27 -31.38 0.19 11.74
CA VAL A 27 -30.16 -0.64 11.61
C VAL A 27 -30.48 -2.10 11.89
N ASN A 28 -31.20 -2.42 12.96
CA ASN A 28 -31.55 -3.80 13.31
C ASN A 28 -32.41 -4.44 12.21
N CYS A 29 -33.37 -3.70 11.65
CA CYS A 29 -34.17 -4.16 10.50
C CYS A 29 -33.31 -4.44 9.26
N LEU A 30 -32.33 -3.58 8.98
CA LEU A 30 -31.38 -3.79 7.89
C LEU A 30 -30.48 -5.00 8.15
N VAL A 31 -29.99 -5.20 9.38
CA VAL A 31 -29.18 -6.36 9.79
C VAL A 31 -29.99 -7.66 9.71
N ASP A 32 -31.25 -7.66 10.14
CA ASP A 32 -32.16 -8.80 10.00
C ASP A 32 -32.40 -9.17 8.53
N SER A 33 -32.43 -8.16 7.65
CA SER A 33 -32.56 -8.35 6.20
C SER A 33 -31.28 -8.92 5.54
N LEU A 34 -30.14 -8.94 6.25
CA LEU A 34 -28.87 -9.53 5.79
C LEU A 34 -28.74 -11.02 6.08
N LYS A 35 -29.62 -11.60 6.92
CA LYS A 35 -29.60 -13.03 7.26
C LYS A 35 -29.74 -13.92 6.02
N ASP A 36 -29.12 -15.10 6.09
CA ASP A 36 -29.06 -16.08 4.98
C ASP A 36 -30.43 -16.61 4.53
N THR A 37 -31.46 -16.40 5.34
CA THR A 37 -32.86 -16.70 5.00
C THR A 37 -33.41 -15.85 3.86
N ASN A 38 -32.79 -14.70 3.58
CA ASN A 38 -33.26 -13.76 2.58
C ASN A 38 -32.54 -13.96 1.23
N PRO A 39 -33.22 -13.69 0.09
CA PRO A 39 -32.60 -13.85 -1.22
C PRO A 39 -31.48 -12.81 -1.43
N THR A 40 -30.41 -13.21 -2.14
CA THR A 40 -29.19 -12.41 -2.40
C THR A 40 -29.48 -10.96 -2.84
N PRO A 41 -30.44 -10.67 -3.75
CA PRO A 41 -30.74 -9.30 -4.15
C PRO A 41 -31.25 -8.40 -3.01
N VAL A 42 -32.01 -8.95 -2.06
CA VAL A 42 -32.51 -8.22 -0.88
C VAL A 42 -31.36 -7.95 0.09
N ARG A 43 -30.46 -8.92 0.25
CA ARG A 43 -29.24 -8.80 1.05
C ARG A 43 -28.29 -7.73 0.47
N SER A 44 -28.02 -7.75 -0.84
CA SER A 44 -27.20 -6.73 -1.52
C SER A 44 -27.79 -5.32 -1.38
N PHE A 45 -29.11 -5.16 -1.52
CA PHE A 45 -29.77 -3.86 -1.39
C PHE A 45 -29.75 -3.34 0.05
N SER A 46 -29.94 -4.23 1.04
CA SER A 46 -29.87 -3.88 2.46
C SER A 46 -28.44 -3.49 2.87
N CYS A 47 -27.45 -4.25 2.38
CA CYS A 47 -26.03 -3.95 2.56
C CYS A 47 -25.67 -2.59 1.93
N TRP A 48 -26.22 -2.29 0.75
CA TRP A 48 -26.02 -1.00 0.08
C TRP A 48 -26.63 0.17 0.85
N LYS A 49 -27.86 0.03 1.36
CA LYS A 49 -28.48 1.06 2.22
C LYS A 49 -27.63 1.34 3.44
N LEU A 50 -27.08 0.28 4.04
CA LEU A 50 -26.20 0.39 5.19
C LEU A 50 -24.89 1.11 4.83
N ALA A 51 -24.23 0.71 3.73
CA ALA A 51 -23.01 1.35 3.24
C ALA A 51 -23.20 2.85 2.96
N ARG A 52 -24.34 3.27 2.40
CA ARG A 52 -24.66 4.70 2.20
C ARG A 52 -24.75 5.48 3.51
N LYS A 53 -25.19 4.85 4.60
CA LYS A 53 -25.23 5.47 5.92
C LYS A 53 -23.86 5.50 6.60
N CYS A 54 -22.99 4.54 6.28
CA CYS A 54 -21.60 4.49 6.74
C CYS A 54 -20.71 5.62 6.18
N ILE A 55 -21.23 6.49 5.31
CA ILE A 55 -20.55 7.74 4.92
C ILE A 55 -20.47 8.70 6.11
N SER A 56 -21.45 8.64 7.03
CA SER A 56 -21.45 9.48 8.22
C SER A 56 -20.55 8.89 9.33
N PRO A 57 -19.49 9.58 9.76
CA PRO A 57 -18.61 9.08 10.82
C PRO A 57 -19.35 8.91 12.16
N VAL A 58 -20.38 9.74 12.40
CA VAL A 58 -21.25 9.62 13.59
C VAL A 58 -22.02 8.30 13.59
N PHE A 59 -22.51 7.87 12.42
CA PHE A 59 -23.21 6.59 12.26
C PHE A 59 -22.25 5.40 12.43
N CYS A 60 -21.05 5.47 11.83
CA CYS A 60 -20.00 4.46 11.99
C CYS A 60 -19.55 4.29 13.43
N LYS A 61 -19.36 5.39 14.18
CA LYS A 61 -19.07 5.35 15.61
C LYS A 61 -20.17 4.62 16.39
N LYS A 62 -21.42 4.89 16.05
CA LYS A 62 -22.58 4.30 16.73
C LYS A 62 -22.75 2.80 16.44
N LEU A 63 -22.57 2.36 15.19
CA LEU A 63 -22.57 0.94 14.83
C LEU A 63 -21.54 0.14 15.64
N ARG A 64 -20.36 0.72 15.87
CA ARG A 64 -19.27 0.11 16.64
C ARG A 64 -19.56 0.05 18.13
N VAL A 65 -20.02 1.16 18.73
CA VAL A 65 -20.37 1.18 20.18
C VAL A 65 -21.44 0.14 20.52
N HIS A 66 -22.31 -0.20 19.57
CA HIS A 66 -23.34 -1.23 19.75
C HIS A 66 -22.91 -2.64 19.32
N GLY A 67 -21.64 -2.86 18.90
CA GLY A 67 -21.13 -4.18 18.53
C GLY A 67 -21.78 -4.80 17.29
N ARG A 68 -22.50 -4.02 16.47
CA ARG A 68 -23.25 -4.54 15.32
C ARG A 68 -22.38 -4.84 14.10
N VAL A 69 -21.17 -4.31 14.05
CA VAL A 69 -20.24 -4.48 12.92
C VAL A 69 -19.85 -5.96 12.72
N THR A 70 -19.58 -6.68 13.81
CA THR A 70 -19.21 -8.11 13.75
C THR A 70 -20.38 -8.99 13.33
N GLU A 71 -21.60 -8.66 13.77
CA GLU A 71 -22.84 -9.34 13.38
C GLU A 71 -23.20 -9.11 11.90
N ILE A 72 -22.96 -7.89 11.40
CA ILE A 72 -23.14 -7.60 9.96
C ILE A 72 -22.23 -8.49 9.12
N PHE A 73 -20.95 -8.62 9.50
CA PHE A 73 -19.99 -9.41 8.71
C PHE A 73 -20.15 -10.92 8.89
N SER A 74 -20.65 -11.40 10.03
CA SER A 74 -21.01 -12.81 10.19
C SER A 74 -22.16 -13.22 9.26
N HIS A 75 -23.14 -12.33 9.06
CA HIS A 75 -24.21 -12.51 8.08
C HIS A 75 -23.78 -12.30 6.62
N LEU A 76 -22.54 -11.87 6.37
CA LEU A 76 -21.98 -11.64 5.03
C LEU A 76 -20.83 -12.61 4.72
N HIS A 77 -20.73 -13.73 5.43
CA HIS A 77 -19.65 -14.71 5.25
C HIS A 77 -19.60 -15.33 3.84
N ASP A 78 -20.74 -15.41 3.16
CA ASP A 78 -20.93 -15.90 1.79
C ASP A 78 -20.84 -14.78 0.74
N ALA A 79 -20.43 -13.57 1.11
CA ALA A 79 -20.36 -12.44 0.17
C ALA A 79 -19.45 -12.71 -1.03
N CYS A 80 -18.56 -13.69 -0.96
CA CYS A 80 -17.71 -14.12 -2.08
C CYS A 80 -18.46 -14.92 -3.17
N SER A 81 -19.71 -15.29 -2.94
CA SER A 81 -20.54 -16.04 -3.89
C SER A 81 -21.30 -15.15 -4.89
N ASP A 82 -21.42 -13.85 -4.62
CA ASP A 82 -22.09 -12.89 -5.52
C ASP A 82 -21.22 -11.63 -5.73
N PRO A 83 -20.92 -11.24 -6.98
CA PRO A 83 -20.06 -10.10 -7.30
C PRO A 83 -20.56 -8.77 -6.72
N CYS A 84 -21.87 -8.57 -6.74
CA CYS A 84 -22.48 -7.33 -6.28
C CYS A 84 -22.42 -7.25 -4.76
N LEU A 85 -22.70 -8.37 -4.08
CA LEU A 85 -22.58 -8.48 -2.63
C LEU A 85 -21.12 -8.31 -2.20
N ALA A 86 -20.17 -8.89 -2.92
CA ALA A 86 -18.73 -8.76 -2.67
C ALA A 86 -18.28 -7.30 -2.77
N LEU A 87 -18.68 -6.59 -3.84
CA LEU A 87 -18.32 -5.19 -4.06
C LEU A 87 -18.90 -4.27 -2.97
N ILE A 88 -20.17 -4.46 -2.59
CA ILE A 88 -20.79 -3.62 -1.56
C ILE A 88 -20.20 -3.92 -0.18
N THR A 89 -19.91 -5.20 0.11
CA THR A 89 -19.28 -5.61 1.37
C THR A 89 -17.87 -5.02 1.50
N SER A 90 -17.05 -5.09 0.44
CA SER A 90 -15.72 -4.47 0.43
C SER A 90 -15.78 -2.94 0.56
N ALA A 91 -16.73 -2.27 -0.10
CA ALA A 91 -16.95 -0.84 0.07
C ALA A 91 -17.36 -0.47 1.50
N MET A 92 -18.21 -1.28 2.14
CA MET A 92 -18.62 -1.07 3.53
C MET A 92 -17.46 -1.29 4.51
N MET A 93 -16.65 -2.34 4.31
CA MET A 93 -15.41 -2.57 5.07
C MET A 93 -14.47 -1.37 4.96
N PHE A 94 -14.32 -0.83 3.75
CA PHE A 94 -13.48 0.33 3.49
C PHE A 94 -13.95 1.60 4.22
N LEU A 95 -15.26 1.89 4.16
CA LEU A 95 -15.84 3.02 4.87
C LEU A 95 -15.63 2.91 6.39
N LEU A 96 -15.77 1.70 6.94
CA LEU A 96 -15.57 1.44 8.36
C LEU A 96 -14.09 1.47 8.78
N SER A 97 -13.16 1.10 7.89
CA SER A 97 -11.71 1.14 8.19
C SER A 97 -11.10 2.54 8.18
N ARG A 98 -11.75 3.53 7.57
CA ARG A 98 -11.23 4.90 7.48
C ARG A 98 -11.35 5.67 8.79
N ASP A 99 -12.38 5.36 9.56
CA ASP A 99 -12.84 6.16 10.70
C ASP A 99 -11.96 5.87 11.93
N SER A 100 -11.38 6.91 12.55
CA SER A 100 -10.23 6.92 13.50
C SER A 100 -10.33 6.11 14.80
N LEU A 101 -11.35 5.27 14.95
CA LEU A 101 -11.56 4.40 16.11
C LEU A 101 -11.51 2.94 15.65
N ASN A 102 -11.12 2.04 16.54
CA ASN A 102 -10.84 0.64 16.21
C ASN A 102 -12.01 -0.03 15.48
N MET A 103 -11.80 -0.54 14.26
CA MET A 103 -12.68 -1.57 13.71
C MET A 103 -12.28 -2.87 14.39
N GLU A 104 -13.16 -3.42 15.23
CA GLU A 104 -12.97 -4.75 15.82
C GLU A 104 -13.10 -5.79 14.70
N LEU A 105 -11.97 -6.35 14.30
CA LEU A 105 -11.88 -7.30 13.22
C LEU A 105 -11.63 -8.69 13.78
N ASN A 106 -12.70 -9.45 13.95
CA ASN A 106 -12.58 -10.87 14.23
C ASN A 106 -11.82 -11.59 13.11
N GLN A 107 -11.18 -12.72 13.43
CA GLN A 107 -10.48 -13.58 12.48
C GLN A 107 -11.36 -13.94 11.26
N ASP A 108 -12.66 -14.13 11.45
CA ASP A 108 -13.61 -14.43 10.37
C ASP A 108 -13.81 -13.25 9.42
N ASN A 109 -13.81 -12.02 9.93
CA ASN A 109 -13.95 -10.80 9.13
C ASN A 109 -12.67 -10.53 8.33
N LEU A 110 -11.50 -10.80 8.92
CA LEU A 110 -10.22 -10.73 8.22
C LEU A 110 -10.14 -11.80 7.11
N ASN A 111 -10.60 -13.02 7.39
CA ASN A 111 -10.70 -14.10 6.40
C ASN A 111 -11.64 -13.72 5.25
N LEU A 112 -12.80 -13.15 5.56
CA LEU A 112 -13.73 -12.63 4.55
C LEU A 112 -13.05 -11.57 3.67
N MET A 113 -12.33 -10.61 4.27
CA MET A 113 -11.62 -9.58 3.53
C MET A 113 -10.52 -10.13 2.61
N LEU A 114 -9.76 -11.13 3.09
CA LEU A 114 -8.76 -11.85 2.29
C LEU A 114 -9.39 -12.70 1.17
N ARG A 115 -10.61 -13.22 1.36
CA ARG A 115 -11.35 -13.93 0.31
C ARG A 115 -11.92 -12.96 -0.74
N LEU A 116 -12.49 -11.83 -0.31
CA LEU A 116 -13.01 -10.78 -1.19
C LEU A 116 -11.93 -10.23 -2.14
N LYS A 117 -10.68 -10.19 -1.68
CA LYS A 117 -9.51 -9.87 -2.50
C LYS A 117 -9.31 -10.79 -3.71
N LYS A 118 -9.63 -12.09 -3.57
CA LYS A 118 -9.44 -13.10 -4.62
C LYS A 118 -10.57 -13.08 -5.67
N VAL A 119 -11.73 -12.50 -5.36
CA VAL A 119 -12.93 -12.50 -6.22
C VAL A 119 -12.72 -11.75 -7.55
N ASP A 120 -11.88 -10.70 -7.56
CA ASP A 120 -11.62 -9.87 -8.75
C ASP A 120 -11.07 -10.63 -9.97
N ALA A 121 -10.44 -11.80 -9.78
CA ALA A 121 -9.85 -12.58 -10.87
C ALA A 121 -10.85 -13.53 -11.57
N ALA A 122 -11.92 -13.93 -10.88
CA ALA A 122 -12.78 -15.02 -11.34
C ALA A 122 -13.95 -14.58 -12.23
N GLU A 123 -14.40 -13.32 -12.15
CA GLU A 123 -15.80 -13.02 -12.51
C GLU A 123 -16.03 -12.22 -13.80
N ARG A 124 -15.01 -11.64 -14.44
CA ARG A 124 -15.25 -11.00 -15.76
C ARG A 124 -15.57 -12.00 -16.87
N GLY A 125 -15.15 -13.26 -16.72
CA GLY A 125 -15.36 -14.30 -17.74
C GLY A 125 -16.67 -15.08 -17.62
N CYS A 126 -17.35 -15.04 -16.47
CA CYS A 126 -18.44 -15.99 -16.14
C CYS A 126 -19.82 -15.32 -15.94
N LEU A 127 -19.90 -13.98 -15.96
CA LEU A 127 -21.13 -13.26 -15.68
C LEU A 127 -21.93 -12.94 -16.95
N GLY A 128 -23.22 -13.28 -16.95
CA GLY A 128 -24.15 -12.86 -18.01
C GLY A 128 -24.32 -11.33 -18.04
N ALA A 129 -24.61 -10.78 -19.22
CA ALA A 129 -24.72 -9.32 -19.47
C ALA A 129 -25.63 -8.56 -18.48
N PHE A 130 -26.67 -9.20 -17.94
CA PHE A 130 -27.56 -8.62 -16.94
C PHE A 130 -26.89 -8.42 -15.57
N ALA A 131 -26.04 -9.36 -15.13
CA ALA A 131 -25.30 -9.25 -13.88
C ALA A 131 -24.19 -8.19 -13.97
N LEU A 132 -23.55 -8.07 -15.15
CA LEU A 132 -22.56 -7.03 -15.43
C LEU A 132 -23.18 -5.62 -15.35
N ASN A 133 -24.33 -5.39 -16.00
CA ASN A 133 -25.02 -4.10 -15.93
C ASN A 133 -25.44 -3.72 -14.50
N LYS A 134 -25.79 -4.71 -13.67
CA LYS A 134 -26.13 -4.49 -12.25
C LYS A 134 -24.88 -4.13 -11.45
N LEU A 135 -23.77 -4.83 -11.69
CA LEU A 135 -22.46 -4.57 -11.07
C LEU A 135 -21.93 -3.18 -11.43
N GLU A 136 -22.06 -2.75 -12.69
CA GLU A 136 -21.64 -1.41 -13.15
C GLU A 136 -22.46 -0.29 -12.49
N LYS A 137 -23.77 -0.48 -12.31
CA LYS A 137 -24.62 0.45 -11.55
C LYS A 137 -24.18 0.54 -10.09
N PHE A 138 -23.87 -0.59 -9.46
CA PHE A 138 -23.34 -0.60 -8.09
C PHE A 138 -21.98 0.05 -8.00
N LYS A 139 -21.07 -0.21 -8.95
CA LYS A 139 -19.75 0.41 -9.03
C LYS A 139 -19.84 1.93 -9.17
N SER A 140 -20.69 2.42 -10.07
CA SER A 140 -20.94 3.86 -10.25
C SER A 140 -21.48 4.49 -8.97
N THR A 141 -22.39 3.79 -8.28
CA THR A 141 -22.93 4.27 -7.00
C THR A 141 -21.88 4.25 -5.88
N VAL A 142 -21.01 3.24 -5.83
CA VAL A 142 -19.88 3.19 -4.89
C VAL A 142 -18.90 4.32 -5.19
N MET A 143 -18.61 4.61 -6.46
CA MET A 143 -17.81 5.78 -6.85
C MET A 143 -18.45 7.09 -6.37
N GLU A 144 -19.76 7.28 -6.55
CA GLU A 144 -20.45 8.46 -5.99
C GLU A 144 -20.31 8.55 -4.47
N ILE A 145 -20.40 7.41 -3.76
CA ILE A 145 -20.21 7.35 -2.31
C ILE A 145 -18.79 7.76 -1.95
N LEU A 146 -17.78 7.25 -2.67
CA LEU A 146 -16.37 7.56 -2.43
C LEU A 146 -16.02 9.02 -2.73
N VAL A 147 -16.63 9.62 -3.76
CA VAL A 147 -16.45 11.05 -4.11
C VAL A 147 -17.10 11.97 -3.08
N LYS A 148 -18.21 11.56 -2.47
CA LYS A 148 -18.92 12.35 -1.43
C LYS A 148 -18.24 12.30 -0.05
N LEU A 149 -17.16 11.54 0.11
CA LEU A 149 -16.42 11.49 1.38
C LEU A 149 -15.53 12.73 1.53
N PRO A 150 -15.52 13.38 2.73
CA PRO A 150 -14.57 14.46 3.00
C PRO A 150 -13.14 13.97 2.79
N GLN A 151 -12.35 14.69 1.99
CA GLN A 151 -10.93 14.41 1.74
C GLN A 151 -10.02 14.72 2.95
N GLU A 152 -10.58 14.94 4.14
CA GLU A 152 -9.85 15.41 5.34
C GLU A 152 -9.03 14.33 6.06
N THR A 153 -8.65 13.24 5.40
CA THR A 153 -7.64 12.33 5.95
C THR A 153 -6.45 12.26 5.02
N PRO A 154 -5.21 12.50 5.50
CA PRO A 154 -3.98 12.36 4.70
C PRO A 154 -3.67 10.90 4.33
N ALA A 155 -4.62 9.99 4.53
CA ALA A 155 -4.54 8.63 4.05
C ALA A 155 -4.75 8.66 2.54
N ARG A 156 -3.63 8.75 1.81
CA ARG A 156 -3.41 8.51 0.36
C ARG A 156 -4.68 8.54 -0.49
N GLU A 157 -4.80 9.56 -1.33
CA GLU A 157 -5.80 9.66 -2.40
C GLU A 157 -6.09 8.27 -3.00
N ILE A 158 -7.32 7.79 -2.81
CA ILE A 158 -7.79 6.57 -3.44
C ILE A 158 -7.70 6.78 -4.95
N ASP A 159 -7.05 5.87 -5.66
CA ASP A 159 -7.08 5.86 -7.11
C ASP A 159 -8.49 5.42 -7.56
N LEU A 160 -9.36 6.42 -7.74
CA LEU A 160 -10.75 6.26 -8.15
C LEU A 160 -10.88 5.65 -9.56
N GLY A 161 -9.79 5.56 -10.35
CA GLY A 161 -9.80 4.92 -11.67
C GLY A 161 -10.07 3.41 -11.62
N PHE A 162 -9.77 2.75 -10.49
CA PHE A 162 -9.77 1.29 -10.38
C PHE A 162 -10.56 0.75 -9.19
N VAL A 163 -11.80 1.21 -9.03
CA VAL A 163 -12.72 0.62 -8.03
C VAL A 163 -13.09 -0.81 -8.43
N THR A 164 -12.43 -1.78 -7.80
CA THR A 164 -12.73 -3.21 -7.84
C THR A 164 -12.91 -3.73 -6.42
N THR A 165 -13.58 -4.87 -6.25
CA THR A 165 -13.85 -5.48 -4.94
C THR A 165 -12.54 -5.75 -4.20
N GLY A 166 -11.55 -6.30 -4.90
CA GLY A 166 -10.26 -6.61 -4.33
C GLY A 166 -9.41 -5.38 -4.01
N ASN A 167 -9.48 -4.32 -4.82
CA ASN A 167 -8.80 -3.07 -4.50
C ASN A 167 -9.39 -2.41 -3.25
N LEU A 168 -10.71 -2.35 -3.11
CA LEU A 168 -11.35 -1.82 -1.90
C LEU A 168 -11.02 -2.64 -0.65
N ALA A 169 -11.02 -3.97 -0.76
CA ALA A 169 -10.61 -4.85 0.33
C ALA A 169 -9.13 -4.60 0.72
N MET A 170 -8.23 -4.42 -0.26
CA MET A 170 -6.82 -4.13 -0.01
C MET A 170 -6.59 -2.75 0.62
N GLU A 171 -7.26 -1.71 0.14
CA GLU A 171 -7.19 -0.37 0.73
C GLU A 171 -7.77 -0.34 2.16
N SER A 172 -8.75 -1.21 2.44
CA SER A 172 -9.26 -1.42 3.80
C SER A 172 -8.18 -2.01 4.69
N LEU A 173 -7.52 -3.09 4.24
CA LEU A 173 -6.41 -3.72 4.98
C LEU A 173 -5.27 -2.75 5.23
N LEU A 174 -4.87 -1.97 4.23
CA LEU A 174 -3.82 -0.95 4.39
C LEU A 174 -4.20 0.14 5.39
N SER A 175 -5.44 0.61 5.33
CA SER A 175 -5.93 1.61 6.29
C SER A 175 -5.87 1.09 7.73
N LEU A 176 -6.17 -0.19 7.92
CA LEU A 176 -6.13 -0.85 9.23
C LEU A 176 -4.70 -1.09 9.70
N THR A 177 -3.79 -1.56 8.84
CA THR A 177 -2.41 -1.84 9.22
C THR A 177 -1.56 -0.59 9.40
N PHE A 178 -1.85 0.49 8.68
CA PHE A 178 -1.13 1.75 8.81
C PHE A 178 -1.49 2.51 10.09
N LYS A 179 -2.79 2.56 10.46
CA LYS A 179 -3.27 3.39 11.57
C LYS A 179 -3.26 2.69 12.92
N GLN A 180 -3.36 1.37 12.92
CA GLN A 180 -3.46 0.59 14.14
C GLN A 180 -2.11 -0.07 14.33
N ALA A 181 -1.41 0.28 15.41
CA ALA A 181 -0.09 -0.28 15.80
C ALA A 181 -0.16 -1.09 17.12
N GLY A 182 -1.36 -1.45 17.64
CA GLY A 182 -1.49 -2.08 18.96
C GLY A 182 -2.51 -3.22 19.10
N GLY A 183 -3.79 -2.98 18.76
CA GLY A 183 -4.88 -3.92 19.08
C GLY A 183 -5.07 -5.07 18.09
N LEU A 184 -5.08 -4.77 16.78
CA LEU A 184 -5.37 -5.73 15.71
C LEU A 184 -4.23 -6.73 15.47
N PHE A 185 -3.02 -6.46 15.98
CA PHE A 185 -1.83 -7.29 15.76
C PHE A 185 -1.90 -8.67 16.41
N LYS A 186 -2.70 -8.84 17.47
CA LYS A 186 -2.91 -10.15 18.06
C LYS A 186 -3.71 -11.07 17.12
N GLU A 187 -4.52 -10.48 16.25
CA GLU A 187 -5.41 -11.17 15.30
C GLU A 187 -4.75 -11.37 13.93
N TRP A 188 -3.73 -10.57 13.58
CA TRP A 188 -2.77 -10.88 12.51
C TRP A 188 -1.86 -12.04 12.93
N SER A 189 -2.48 -13.20 13.10
CA SER A 189 -1.83 -14.49 13.31
C SER A 189 -0.92 -14.83 12.12
N PRO A 190 0.11 -15.67 12.30
CA PRO A 190 0.89 -16.25 11.20
C PRO A 190 0.04 -16.74 10.01
N TRP A 191 -1.22 -17.14 10.28
CA TRP A 191 -2.22 -17.46 9.27
C TRP A 191 -2.55 -16.31 8.29
N GLY A 192 -2.70 -15.07 8.75
CA GLY A 192 -2.99 -13.94 7.85
C GLY A 192 -1.80 -13.60 6.93
N LEU A 193 -0.58 -13.72 7.47
CA LEU A 193 0.66 -13.50 6.73
C LEU A 193 0.85 -14.55 5.64
N SER A 194 0.62 -15.83 5.94
CA SER A 194 0.78 -16.92 4.97
C SER A 194 -0.15 -16.78 3.76
N HIS A 195 -1.41 -16.39 3.97
CA HIS A 195 -2.34 -16.14 2.86
C HIS A 195 -1.92 -14.96 1.97
N ILE A 196 -1.30 -13.92 2.53
CA ILE A 196 -0.80 -12.80 1.73
C ILE A 196 0.45 -13.21 0.96
N VAL A 197 1.38 -13.95 1.58
CA VAL A 197 2.59 -14.47 0.90
C VAL A 197 2.21 -15.41 -0.24
N ASP A 198 1.27 -16.33 -0.01
CA ASP A 198 0.77 -17.24 -1.05
C ASP A 198 0.15 -16.44 -2.20
N PHE A 199 -0.63 -15.40 -1.91
CA PHE A 199 -1.18 -14.55 -2.95
C PHE A 199 -0.11 -13.75 -3.73
N VAL A 200 0.93 -13.24 -3.06
CA VAL A 200 2.05 -12.56 -3.73
C VAL A 200 2.74 -13.53 -4.68
N THR A 201 2.91 -14.78 -4.26
CA THR A 201 3.51 -15.86 -5.05
C THR A 201 2.61 -16.22 -6.25
N ASP A 202 1.30 -16.37 -6.05
CA ASP A 202 0.34 -16.63 -7.13
C ASP A 202 0.33 -15.48 -8.17
N CYS A 203 0.40 -14.23 -7.70
CA CYS A 203 0.46 -13.06 -8.60
C CYS A 203 1.79 -12.98 -9.36
N GLU A 204 2.90 -13.32 -8.71
CA GLU A 204 4.21 -13.38 -9.35
C GLU A 204 4.24 -14.43 -10.46
N HIS A 205 3.69 -15.62 -10.24
CA HIS A 205 3.54 -16.64 -11.29
C HIS A 205 2.60 -16.24 -12.44
N THR A 206 1.76 -15.22 -12.24
CA THR A 206 0.88 -14.68 -13.28
C THR A 206 1.59 -13.64 -14.16
N LEU A 207 2.79 -13.17 -13.77
CA LEU A 207 3.55 -12.20 -14.56
C LEU A 207 4.14 -12.88 -15.81
N PRO A 208 3.98 -12.28 -17.01
CA PRO A 208 4.54 -12.84 -18.23
C PRO A 208 6.06 -12.65 -18.27
N GLU A 209 6.77 -13.65 -18.79
CA GLU A 209 8.21 -13.57 -19.06
C GLU A 209 8.52 -12.57 -20.20
N ASP A 210 7.63 -12.45 -21.19
CA ASP A 210 7.77 -11.51 -22.32
C ASP A 210 6.98 -10.21 -22.11
N ILE A 211 7.70 -9.10 -22.00
CA ILE A 211 7.18 -7.74 -21.70
C ILE A 211 6.49 -7.11 -22.93
N SER A 212 6.75 -7.64 -24.13
CA SER A 212 6.25 -7.11 -25.41
C SER A 212 4.76 -7.40 -25.64
N GLN A 213 4.18 -8.35 -24.91
CA GLN A 213 2.76 -8.67 -24.99
C GLN A 213 2.02 -8.15 -23.75
N ASP A 214 1.09 -7.21 -23.98
CA ASP A 214 0.00 -6.85 -23.07
C ASP A 214 0.38 -6.32 -21.66
N ILE A 215 1.29 -5.34 -21.55
CA ILE A 215 1.56 -4.68 -20.26
C ILE A 215 0.29 -4.19 -19.55
N GLN A 216 -0.73 -3.78 -20.32
CA GLN A 216 -2.04 -3.35 -19.82
C GLN A 216 -2.78 -4.45 -19.05
N LYS A 217 -2.58 -5.73 -19.37
CA LYS A 217 -3.13 -6.86 -18.62
C LYS A 217 -2.34 -7.14 -17.35
N THR A 218 -1.05 -6.80 -17.33
CA THR A 218 -0.14 -6.98 -16.19
C THR A 218 -0.29 -5.87 -15.13
N LEU A 219 -0.65 -4.65 -15.53
CA LEU A 219 -0.79 -3.52 -14.59
C LEU A 219 -1.74 -3.77 -13.41
N PRO A 220 -2.95 -4.34 -13.60
CA PRO A 220 -3.81 -4.69 -12.47
C PRO A 220 -3.18 -5.70 -11.49
N VAL A 221 -2.40 -6.66 -12.01
CA VAL A 221 -1.69 -7.65 -11.18
C VAL A 221 -0.59 -6.95 -10.37
N LEU A 222 0.20 -6.08 -10.99
CA LEU A 222 1.24 -5.30 -10.31
C LEU A 222 0.67 -4.37 -9.24
N ARG A 223 -0.46 -3.71 -9.50
CA ARG A 223 -1.12 -2.87 -8.49
C ARG A 223 -1.56 -3.69 -7.28
N LYS A 224 -2.17 -4.86 -7.52
CA LYS A 224 -2.54 -5.78 -6.43
C LYS A 224 -1.30 -6.23 -5.66
N LEU A 225 -0.24 -6.60 -6.36
CA LEU A 225 1.02 -7.03 -5.78
C LEU A 225 1.65 -5.94 -4.90
N ASN A 226 1.76 -4.72 -5.43
CA ASN A 226 2.22 -3.54 -4.71
C ASN A 226 1.46 -3.34 -3.39
N ARG A 227 0.12 -3.36 -3.45
CA ARG A 227 -0.72 -3.23 -2.25
C ARG A 227 -0.48 -4.34 -1.23
N CYS A 228 -0.22 -5.58 -1.67
CA CYS A 228 0.09 -6.69 -0.77
C CYS A 228 1.42 -6.51 -0.06
N LEU A 229 2.43 -6.07 -0.80
CA LEU A 229 3.76 -5.80 -0.25
C LEU A 229 3.71 -4.65 0.77
N GLU A 230 2.95 -3.59 0.50
CA GLU A 230 2.72 -2.51 1.47
C GLU A 230 2.03 -3.01 2.75
N VAL A 231 1.01 -3.88 2.64
CA VAL A 231 0.37 -4.51 3.82
C VAL A 231 1.38 -5.33 4.60
N LEU A 232 2.20 -6.16 3.93
CA LEU A 232 3.23 -6.97 4.56
C LEU A 232 4.28 -6.10 5.26
N ALA A 233 4.77 -5.05 4.60
CA ALA A 233 5.73 -4.12 5.16
C ALA A 233 5.19 -3.51 6.47
N ASN A 234 3.95 -3.02 6.47
CA ASN A 234 3.34 -2.43 7.68
C ASN A 234 3.22 -3.43 8.83
N ILE A 235 2.81 -4.67 8.56
CA ILE A 235 2.66 -5.70 9.61
C ILE A 235 4.03 -6.11 10.16
N THR A 236 5.03 -6.17 9.28
CA THR A 236 6.37 -6.73 9.57
C THR A 236 7.28 -5.70 10.25
N LEU A 237 7.06 -4.41 10.00
CA LEU A 237 7.78 -3.32 10.66
C LEU A 237 7.59 -3.31 12.18
N LEU A 238 6.44 -3.81 12.66
CA LEU A 238 6.05 -3.70 14.07
C LEU A 238 6.39 -4.94 14.91
N LYS A 239 6.81 -6.06 14.28
CA LYS A 239 7.03 -7.34 14.97
C LYS A 239 8.22 -8.13 14.42
N SER A 240 9.23 -8.32 15.26
CA SER A 240 10.36 -9.23 14.99
C SER A 240 9.90 -10.68 14.74
N ASP A 241 8.90 -11.17 15.48
CA ASP A 241 8.36 -12.53 15.28
C ASP A 241 7.77 -12.71 13.87
N SER A 242 7.15 -11.66 13.32
CA SER A 242 6.60 -11.68 11.96
C SER A 242 7.72 -11.70 10.91
N GLN A 243 8.83 -10.99 11.15
CA GLN A 243 10.00 -11.03 10.28
C GLN A 243 10.59 -12.45 10.20
N ILE A 244 10.83 -13.08 11.36
CA ILE A 244 11.38 -14.45 11.45
C ILE A 244 10.42 -15.46 10.81
N TYR A 245 9.10 -15.31 11.03
CA TYR A 245 8.10 -16.15 10.40
C TYR A 245 8.14 -16.05 8.87
N LEU A 246 8.20 -14.83 8.31
CA LEU A 246 8.23 -14.62 6.87
C LEU A 246 9.48 -15.19 6.20
N ILE A 247 10.64 -15.17 6.87
CA ILE A 247 11.88 -15.78 6.37
C ILE A 247 11.78 -17.30 6.36
N SER A 248 11.24 -17.89 7.43
CA SER A 248 11.13 -19.34 7.57
C SER A 248 9.99 -19.95 6.77
N TYR A 249 8.99 -19.15 6.38
CA TYR A 249 7.81 -19.62 5.67
C TYR A 249 8.15 -20.21 4.29
N LYS A 250 7.83 -21.50 4.10
CA LYS A 250 8.00 -22.27 2.86
C LYS A 250 9.41 -22.22 2.23
N ASN A 251 10.49 -22.06 3.01
CA ASN A 251 11.86 -21.84 2.50
C ASN A 251 12.04 -20.45 1.87
N ALA A 252 11.67 -19.39 2.59
CA ALA A 252 11.84 -18.01 2.16
C ALA A 252 11.16 -17.68 0.82
N VAL A 253 9.98 -18.27 0.53
CA VAL A 253 9.24 -18.04 -0.72
C VAL A 253 8.97 -16.55 -0.96
N LEU A 254 8.70 -15.79 0.10
CA LEU A 254 8.51 -14.34 -0.02
C LEU A 254 9.76 -13.65 -0.58
N VAL A 255 10.94 -14.00 -0.06
CA VAL A 255 12.21 -13.42 -0.51
C VAL A 255 12.46 -13.78 -1.96
N GLN A 256 12.24 -15.05 -2.33
CA GLN A 256 12.37 -15.52 -3.71
C GLN A 256 11.40 -14.80 -4.67
N ALA A 257 10.13 -14.66 -4.28
CA ALA A 257 9.12 -13.94 -5.07
C ALA A 257 9.51 -12.47 -5.23
N CYS A 258 9.93 -11.79 -4.15
CA CYS A 258 10.42 -10.41 -4.21
C CYS A 258 11.61 -10.27 -5.16
N THR A 259 12.60 -11.17 -5.13
CA THR A 259 13.73 -11.15 -6.07
C THR A 259 13.26 -11.25 -7.52
N ARG A 260 12.35 -12.18 -7.84
CA ARG A 260 11.82 -12.35 -9.20
C ARG A 260 11.01 -11.14 -9.68
N ILE A 261 10.20 -10.56 -8.78
CA ILE A 261 9.46 -9.32 -9.06
C ILE A 261 10.42 -8.16 -9.35
N LEU A 262 11.52 -8.03 -8.59
CA LEU A 262 12.51 -7.00 -8.83
C LEU A 262 13.20 -7.16 -10.19
N LEU A 263 13.61 -8.39 -10.54
CA LEU A 263 14.20 -8.69 -11.84
C LEU A 263 13.24 -8.35 -12.98
N TRP A 264 11.96 -8.69 -12.83
CA TRP A 264 10.93 -8.36 -13.80
C TRP A 264 10.76 -6.82 -13.94
N CYS A 265 10.68 -6.10 -12.82
CA CYS A 265 10.58 -4.64 -12.81
C CYS A 265 11.78 -3.98 -13.50
N GLN A 266 13.00 -4.44 -13.21
CA GLN A 266 14.23 -3.95 -13.84
C GLN A 266 14.24 -4.15 -15.36
N THR A 267 13.78 -5.30 -15.82
CA THR A 267 13.70 -5.60 -17.26
C THR A 267 12.68 -4.69 -17.96
N CYS A 268 11.63 -4.26 -17.24
CA CYS A 268 10.61 -3.36 -17.78
C CYS A 268 10.99 -1.88 -17.78
N MET A 269 11.83 -1.43 -16.84
CA MET A 269 12.16 -0.01 -16.67
C MET A 269 12.73 0.70 -17.91
N PRO A 270 13.63 0.09 -18.72
CA PRO A 270 14.14 0.72 -19.93
C PRO A 270 13.05 1.09 -20.94
N SER A 271 11.99 0.28 -21.03
CA SER A 271 10.86 0.46 -21.95
C SER A 271 9.80 1.42 -21.42
N TYR A 272 9.66 1.55 -20.10
CA TYR A 272 8.65 2.36 -19.43
C TYR A 272 9.28 3.37 -18.46
N LYS A 273 10.16 4.21 -18.99
CA LYS A 273 10.88 5.23 -18.22
C LYS A 273 9.93 6.20 -17.55
N MET A 274 10.30 6.62 -16.35
CA MET A 274 9.54 7.59 -15.57
C MET A 274 10.51 8.64 -15.03
N LEU A 275 10.61 9.78 -15.71
CA LEU A 275 11.57 10.84 -15.37
C LEU A 275 10.89 12.09 -14.79
N GLU A 276 9.57 12.20 -14.94
CA GLU A 276 8.80 13.35 -14.48
C GLU A 276 8.31 13.18 -13.04
N ASN A 277 8.23 14.31 -12.32
CA ASN A 277 7.74 14.36 -10.95
C ASN A 277 6.21 14.14 -10.90
N VAL A 278 5.80 13.09 -10.17
CA VAL A 278 4.39 12.69 -9.97
C VAL A 278 3.56 13.75 -9.26
N GLU A 279 4.17 14.52 -8.36
CA GLU A 279 3.49 15.54 -7.57
C GLU A 279 3.04 16.72 -8.45
N LYS A 280 3.79 16.97 -9.54
CA LYS A 280 3.47 18.03 -10.52
C LYS A 280 2.43 17.58 -11.54
N ASN A 281 2.36 16.28 -11.87
CA ASN A 281 1.41 15.75 -12.84
C ASN A 281 0.74 14.46 -12.36
N LYS A 282 -0.45 14.59 -11.76
CA LYS A 282 -1.23 13.45 -11.25
C LYS A 282 -1.63 12.43 -12.34
N ALA A 283 -1.65 12.82 -13.62
CA ALA A 283 -1.93 11.90 -14.72
C ALA A 283 -0.84 10.84 -14.92
N LEU A 284 0.35 11.04 -14.34
CA LEU A 284 1.45 10.06 -14.37
C LEU A 284 1.15 8.83 -13.50
N LYS A 285 0.19 8.90 -12.55
CA LYS A 285 -0.22 7.74 -11.74
C LYS A 285 -0.83 6.62 -12.59
N ASP A 286 -1.46 6.98 -13.71
CA ASP A 286 -2.04 6.02 -14.66
C ASP A 286 -0.99 5.40 -15.59
N PHE A 287 0.23 5.95 -15.62
CA PHE A 287 1.28 5.47 -16.50
C PHE A 287 1.86 4.12 -16.02
N PRO A 288 2.16 3.18 -16.94
CA PRO A 288 2.73 1.88 -16.59
C PRO A 288 4.00 2.01 -15.73
N GLY A 289 4.88 2.95 -16.07
CA GLY A 289 6.15 3.20 -15.35
C GLY A 289 5.97 3.51 -13.86
N TYR A 290 4.92 4.27 -13.49
CA TYR A 290 4.63 4.57 -12.09
C TYR A 290 4.23 3.32 -11.29
N THR A 291 3.42 2.45 -11.89
CA THR A 291 3.00 1.20 -11.26
C THR A 291 4.18 0.25 -11.07
N ILE A 292 5.10 0.20 -12.04
CA ILE A 292 6.32 -0.62 -11.97
C ILE A 292 7.25 -0.09 -10.89
N LEU A 293 7.49 1.23 -10.85
CA LEU A 293 8.35 1.87 -9.86
C LEU A 293 7.82 1.66 -8.43
N THR A 294 6.54 1.92 -8.20
CA THR A 294 5.92 1.75 -6.88
C THR A 294 5.96 0.30 -6.40
N CYS A 295 5.70 -0.65 -7.31
CA CYS A 295 5.84 -2.08 -7.02
C CYS A 295 7.28 -2.46 -6.65
N MET A 296 8.27 -1.95 -7.39
CA MET A 296 9.69 -2.18 -7.11
C MET A 296 10.09 -1.64 -5.74
N LEU A 297 9.70 -0.41 -5.40
CA LEU A 297 9.98 0.20 -4.10
C LEU A 297 9.31 -0.58 -2.95
N ALA A 298 8.08 -1.04 -3.14
CA ALA A 298 7.40 -1.87 -2.13
C ALA A 298 8.12 -3.22 -1.92
N ALA A 299 8.61 -3.85 -2.99
CA ALA A 299 9.37 -5.10 -2.89
C ALA A 299 10.70 -4.89 -2.16
N LEU A 300 11.44 -3.83 -2.50
CA LEU A 300 12.66 -3.42 -1.79
C LEU A 300 12.37 -3.10 -0.32
N THR A 301 11.26 -2.45 -0.01
CA THR A 301 10.87 -2.12 1.38
C THR A 301 10.66 -3.39 2.21
N VAL A 302 9.90 -4.36 1.68
CA VAL A 302 9.70 -5.64 2.36
C VAL A 302 11.02 -6.38 2.56
N LEU A 303 11.87 -6.44 1.53
CA LEU A 303 13.19 -7.05 1.65
C LEU A 303 14.03 -6.36 2.71
N ASN A 304 14.13 -5.03 2.68
CA ASN A 304 14.91 -4.26 3.65
C ASN A 304 14.47 -4.54 5.09
N ILE A 305 13.15 -4.52 5.36
CA ILE A 305 12.61 -4.82 6.69
C ILE A 305 13.01 -6.24 7.14
N VAL A 306 12.97 -7.20 6.22
CA VAL A 306 13.28 -8.60 6.54
C VAL A 306 14.79 -8.82 6.70
N THR A 307 15.64 -8.12 5.95
CA THR A 307 17.10 -8.37 5.90
C THR A 307 17.95 -7.57 6.87
N VAL A 308 17.45 -6.46 7.44
CA VAL A 308 18.28 -5.56 8.26
C VAL A 308 18.72 -6.18 9.59
N GLU A 309 17.82 -6.92 10.27
CA GLU A 309 18.10 -7.49 11.60
C GLU A 309 18.16 -9.02 11.59
N ASN A 310 17.78 -9.68 10.50
CA ASN A 310 17.63 -11.13 10.46
C ASN A 310 18.55 -11.77 9.43
N GLU A 311 19.08 -12.94 9.79
CA GLU A 311 19.82 -13.76 8.86
C GLU A 311 18.85 -14.48 7.91
N LEU A 312 19.01 -14.26 6.60
CA LEU A 312 18.31 -15.05 5.59
C LEU A 312 18.85 -16.48 5.61
N ARG A 313 18.20 -17.36 6.36
CA ARG A 313 18.48 -18.80 6.39
C ARG A 313 17.60 -19.49 5.35
N ASN A 314 18.11 -20.55 4.70
CA ASN A 314 17.38 -21.40 3.75
C ASN A 314 17.20 -20.86 2.31
N LEU A 315 18.05 -19.93 1.85
CA LEU A 315 18.16 -19.61 0.42
C LEU A 315 19.24 -20.46 -0.23
N ASP A 316 18.96 -20.93 -1.45
CA ASP A 316 19.95 -21.63 -2.28
C ASP A 316 21.02 -20.65 -2.77
N SER A 317 22.26 -21.14 -2.95
CA SER A 317 23.41 -20.31 -3.35
C SER A 317 23.17 -19.53 -4.65
N GLU A 318 22.38 -20.08 -5.58
CA GLU A 318 22.00 -19.42 -6.84
C GLU A 318 21.07 -18.22 -6.57
N MET A 319 20.07 -18.39 -5.69
CA MET A 319 19.16 -17.31 -5.32
C MET A 319 19.84 -16.23 -4.48
N GLU A 320 20.79 -16.60 -3.62
CA GLU A 320 21.64 -15.63 -2.91
C GLU A 320 22.43 -14.76 -3.90
N THR A 321 22.97 -15.38 -4.96
CA THR A 321 23.72 -14.67 -6.01
C THR A 321 22.80 -13.76 -6.82
N SER A 322 21.66 -14.28 -7.29
CA SER A 322 20.67 -13.52 -8.05
C SER A 322 20.10 -12.34 -7.26
N LEU A 323 19.83 -12.50 -5.96
CA LEU A 323 19.38 -11.41 -5.10
C LEU A 323 20.44 -10.30 -5.02
N MET A 324 21.70 -10.66 -4.75
CA MET A 324 22.80 -9.68 -4.68
C MET A 324 22.98 -8.94 -6.00
N GLU A 325 22.96 -9.66 -7.12
CA GLU A 325 23.01 -9.11 -8.48
C GLU A 325 21.90 -8.10 -8.73
N THR A 326 20.67 -8.50 -8.44
CA THR A 326 19.47 -7.67 -8.64
C THR A 326 19.56 -6.38 -7.82
N ILE A 327 19.97 -6.46 -6.55
CA ILE A 327 20.06 -5.26 -5.69
C ILE A 327 21.17 -4.30 -6.16
N VAL A 328 22.33 -4.83 -6.56
CA VAL A 328 23.42 -4.00 -7.10
C VAL A 328 23.01 -3.37 -8.44
N GLN A 329 22.32 -4.11 -9.31
CA GLN A 329 21.78 -3.57 -10.56
C GLN A 329 20.72 -2.49 -10.31
N CYS A 330 19.85 -2.64 -9.30
CA CYS A 330 18.93 -1.58 -8.89
C CYS A 330 19.70 -0.31 -8.52
N LEU A 331 20.80 -0.46 -7.77
CA LEU A 331 21.63 0.65 -7.30
C LEU A 331 22.46 1.32 -8.42
N THR A 332 22.75 0.64 -9.53
CA THR A 332 23.61 1.20 -10.59
C THR A 332 22.86 1.59 -11.85
N THR A 333 21.75 0.93 -12.17
CA THR A 333 21.05 1.08 -13.44
C THR A 333 19.69 1.77 -13.32
N ALA A 334 19.01 1.65 -12.18
CA ALA A 334 17.61 2.11 -12.07
C ALA A 334 17.49 3.64 -11.95
N HIS A 335 18.55 4.34 -11.52
CA HIS A 335 18.58 5.81 -11.42
C HIS A 335 18.20 6.54 -12.71
N TRP A 336 18.52 5.94 -13.85
CA TRP A 336 18.29 6.51 -15.18
C TRP A 336 16.84 6.39 -15.67
N TYR A 337 15.99 5.67 -14.94
CA TYR A 337 14.61 5.42 -15.32
C TYR A 337 13.60 5.96 -14.31
N ILE A 338 14.08 6.62 -13.25
CA ILE A 338 13.31 7.01 -12.06
C ILE A 338 13.42 8.52 -11.82
N PRO A 339 12.35 9.18 -11.31
CA PRO A 339 12.37 10.61 -10.98
C PRO A 339 13.37 10.92 -9.87
N THR A 340 13.97 12.11 -9.90
CA THR A 340 15.00 12.56 -8.96
C THR A 340 14.57 12.43 -7.49
N GLU A 341 13.30 12.68 -7.19
CA GLU A 341 12.75 12.64 -5.82
C GLU A 341 12.74 11.23 -5.22
N LYS A 342 12.68 10.20 -6.08
CA LYS A 342 12.63 8.79 -5.67
C LYS A 342 13.97 8.08 -5.69
N ARG A 343 15.02 8.72 -6.23
CA ARG A 343 16.38 8.16 -6.27
C ARG A 343 16.95 7.95 -4.88
N PHE A 344 16.77 8.92 -3.97
CA PHE A 344 17.25 8.78 -2.59
C PHE A 344 16.57 7.62 -1.84
N GLU A 345 15.25 7.48 -1.97
CA GLU A 345 14.49 6.38 -1.37
C GLU A 345 14.99 5.02 -1.88
N LEU A 346 15.22 4.92 -3.19
CA LEU A 346 15.81 3.73 -3.81
C LEU A 346 17.20 3.41 -3.24
N ASP A 347 18.09 4.41 -3.20
CA ASP A 347 19.46 4.25 -2.70
C ASP A 347 19.48 3.74 -1.27
N LEU A 348 18.68 4.36 -0.41
CA LEU A 348 18.59 3.99 1.00
C LEU A 348 18.10 2.55 1.18
N LEU A 349 17.09 2.13 0.42
CA LEU A 349 16.58 0.76 0.47
C LEU A 349 17.61 -0.26 -0.04
N CYS A 350 18.24 0.00 -1.19
CA CYS A 350 19.26 -0.88 -1.75
C CYS A 350 20.48 -1.01 -0.81
N LEU A 351 21.00 0.09 -0.30
CA LEU A 351 22.13 0.09 0.64
C LEU A 351 21.76 -0.57 1.98
N GLY A 352 20.53 -0.38 2.46
CA GLY A 352 20.02 -1.05 3.66
C GLY A 352 19.98 -2.57 3.52
N ILE A 353 19.51 -3.07 2.36
CA ILE A 353 19.50 -4.51 2.05
C ILE A 353 20.94 -5.03 1.93
N LEU A 354 21.80 -4.36 1.16
CA LEU A 354 23.20 -4.78 0.97
C LEU A 354 23.94 -4.86 2.32
N ARG A 355 23.74 -3.87 3.19
CA ARG A 355 24.26 -3.88 4.55
C ARG A 355 23.78 -5.12 5.30
N GLY A 356 22.47 -5.39 5.32
CA GLY A 356 21.89 -6.55 5.98
C GLY A 356 22.48 -7.88 5.49
N LEU A 357 22.57 -8.07 4.17
CA LEU A 357 23.12 -9.30 3.57
C LEU A 357 24.60 -9.53 3.92
N VAL A 358 25.42 -8.48 3.81
CA VAL A 358 26.88 -8.54 4.02
C VAL A 358 27.25 -8.62 5.51
N GLN A 359 26.45 -8.03 6.39
CA GLN A 359 26.70 -8.00 7.83
C GLN A 359 26.69 -9.42 8.43
N HIS A 360 25.71 -10.24 8.05
CA HIS A 360 25.45 -11.51 8.73
C HIS A 360 26.10 -12.75 8.09
N LYS A 361 26.37 -12.76 6.77
CA LYS A 361 26.79 -13.96 6.05
C LYS A 361 28.07 -13.77 5.23
N GLU A 362 29.05 -14.66 5.43
CA GLU A 362 30.29 -14.68 4.66
C GLU A 362 30.07 -15.03 3.17
N SER A 363 29.06 -15.83 2.85
CA SER A 363 28.71 -16.16 1.45
C SER A 363 28.41 -14.91 0.65
N TYR A 364 27.59 -14.01 1.18
CA TYR A 364 27.27 -12.72 0.53
C TYR A 364 28.49 -11.81 0.40
N ARG A 365 29.44 -11.85 1.35
CA ARG A 365 30.72 -11.12 1.22
C ARG A 365 31.53 -11.61 0.04
N LYS A 366 31.62 -12.93 -0.14
CA LYS A 366 32.34 -13.56 -1.27
C LYS A 366 31.66 -13.22 -2.59
N ILE A 367 30.33 -13.32 -2.65
CA ILE A 367 29.54 -12.96 -3.84
C ILE A 367 29.79 -11.49 -4.20
N MET A 368 29.69 -10.56 -3.23
CA MET A 368 29.94 -9.13 -3.45
C MET A 368 31.35 -8.84 -3.99
N MET A 369 32.36 -9.58 -3.54
CA MET A 369 33.74 -9.43 -4.02
C MET A 369 33.92 -9.94 -5.46
N SER A 370 33.25 -11.02 -5.84
CA SER A 370 33.32 -11.58 -7.20
C SER A 370 32.40 -10.88 -8.20
N LEU A 371 31.42 -10.13 -7.73
CA LEU A 371 30.37 -9.61 -8.58
C LEU A 371 30.86 -8.48 -9.49
N GLN A 372 30.42 -8.54 -10.75
CA GLN A 372 30.59 -7.47 -11.73
C GLN A 372 29.23 -6.90 -12.11
N THR A 373 29.18 -5.58 -12.30
CA THR A 373 27.97 -4.81 -12.61
C THR A 373 28.29 -3.79 -13.66
N ASP A 374 27.31 -3.55 -14.52
CA ASP A 374 27.36 -2.49 -15.52
C ASP A 374 26.92 -1.17 -14.90
N VAL A 375 27.83 -0.20 -14.87
CA VAL A 375 27.54 1.15 -14.39
C VAL A 375 27.43 2.08 -15.59
N LYS A 376 26.34 2.84 -15.66
CA LYS A 376 26.20 3.98 -16.57
C LYS A 376 26.51 5.25 -15.80
N TYR A 377 27.42 6.06 -16.33
CA TYR A 377 27.87 7.33 -15.73
C TYR A 377 27.04 8.53 -16.20
N THR A 378 26.54 8.46 -17.42
CA THR A 378 25.68 9.48 -18.05
C THR A 378 24.66 8.79 -18.96
N GLU A 379 23.52 9.45 -19.22
CA GLU A 379 22.45 8.93 -20.12
C GLU A 379 22.97 8.50 -21.51
N LYS A 380 24.08 9.08 -21.96
CA LYS A 380 24.71 8.84 -23.27
C LYS A 380 25.96 7.96 -23.22
N SER A 381 26.47 7.61 -22.03
CA SER A 381 27.65 6.74 -21.88
C SER A 381 27.31 5.27 -22.10
N GLN A 382 28.23 4.53 -22.71
CA GLN A 382 28.14 3.08 -22.75
C GLN A 382 28.27 2.51 -21.33
N PRO A 383 27.50 1.46 -20.98
CA PRO A 383 27.66 0.78 -19.71
C PRO A 383 29.09 0.25 -19.58
N LYS A 384 29.75 0.57 -18.46
CA LYS A 384 31.08 0.07 -18.15
C LYS A 384 30.96 -1.00 -17.08
N THR A 385 31.36 -2.22 -17.43
CA THR A 385 31.43 -3.32 -16.48
C THR A 385 32.56 -3.08 -15.48
N MET A 386 32.24 -3.13 -14.20
CA MET A 386 33.22 -3.03 -13.12
C MET A 386 32.83 -3.91 -11.93
N SER A 387 33.76 -4.13 -11.00
CA SER A 387 33.45 -4.81 -9.74
C SER A 387 32.38 -4.04 -8.95
N ALA A 388 31.45 -4.77 -8.33
CA ALA A 388 30.38 -4.20 -7.51
C ALA A 388 30.89 -3.28 -6.40
N ILE A 389 32.01 -3.62 -5.76
CA ILE A 389 32.62 -2.78 -4.72
C ILE A 389 33.08 -1.44 -5.33
N LYS A 390 33.71 -1.50 -6.51
CA LYS A 390 34.15 -0.28 -7.20
C LYS A 390 32.96 0.58 -7.61
N ALA A 391 31.87 -0.02 -8.10
CA ALA A 391 30.65 0.68 -8.44
C ALA A 391 30.04 1.40 -7.23
N VAL A 392 29.98 0.76 -6.07
CA VAL A 392 29.47 1.37 -4.83
C VAL A 392 30.36 2.51 -4.34
N VAL A 393 31.69 2.34 -4.39
CA VAL A 393 32.63 3.40 -4.02
C VAL A 393 32.51 4.60 -4.97
N GLU A 394 32.36 4.36 -6.25
CA GLU A 394 32.22 5.43 -7.24
C GLU A 394 30.89 6.16 -7.11
N LEU A 395 29.80 5.45 -6.79
CA LEU A 395 28.53 6.07 -6.40
C LEU A 395 28.68 6.92 -5.14
N PHE A 396 29.44 6.47 -4.14
CA PHE A 396 29.71 7.26 -2.94
C PHE A 396 30.43 8.57 -3.28
N VAL A 397 31.52 8.50 -4.07
CA VAL A 397 32.27 9.69 -4.50
C VAL A 397 31.38 10.65 -5.29
N GLN A 398 30.58 10.16 -6.23
CA GLN A 398 29.65 11.00 -6.99
C GLN A 398 28.62 11.71 -6.10
N ARG A 399 28.15 11.05 -5.03
CA ARG A 399 27.19 11.65 -4.10
C ARG A 399 27.83 12.61 -3.13
N GLU A 400 29.07 12.36 -2.72
CA GLU A 400 29.87 13.28 -1.92
C GLU A 400 30.18 14.56 -2.71
N GLU A 401 30.60 14.44 -3.97
CA GLU A 401 30.81 15.59 -4.87
C GLU A 401 29.51 16.36 -5.12
N ALA A 402 28.41 15.66 -5.40
CA ALA A 402 27.11 16.31 -5.61
C ALA A 402 26.60 17.02 -4.34
N ALA A 403 26.86 16.46 -3.16
CA ALA A 403 26.54 17.12 -1.89
C ALA A 403 27.42 18.34 -1.66
N GLY A 404 28.73 18.24 -1.93
CA GLY A 404 29.66 19.36 -1.85
C GLY A 404 29.26 20.54 -2.73
N ASN A 405 28.97 20.28 -4.01
CA ASN A 405 28.51 21.32 -4.94
C ASN A 405 27.20 21.98 -4.49
N MET A 406 26.26 21.21 -3.92
CA MET A 406 25.03 21.79 -3.36
C MET A 406 25.32 22.68 -2.15
N TYR A 407 26.26 22.32 -1.28
CA TYR A 407 26.65 23.18 -0.16
C TYR A 407 27.31 24.48 -0.65
N ASP A 408 28.18 24.39 -1.66
CA ASP A 408 28.83 25.55 -2.25
C ASP A 408 27.81 26.48 -2.94
N ASP A 409 26.90 25.93 -3.78
CA ASP A 409 25.82 26.68 -4.43
C ASP A 409 24.88 27.37 -3.40
N THR A 410 24.53 26.68 -2.30
CA THR A 410 23.67 27.28 -1.26
C THR A 410 24.42 28.34 -0.45
N SER A 411 25.73 28.18 -0.26
CA SER A 411 26.55 29.19 0.41
C SER A 411 26.78 30.44 -0.45
N GLU A 412 26.91 30.28 -1.76
CA GLU A 412 26.96 31.41 -2.71
C GLU A 412 25.61 32.14 -2.76
N GLU A 413 24.47 31.43 -2.74
CA GLU A 413 23.14 32.06 -2.65
C GLU A 413 22.89 32.79 -1.31
N ASP A 414 23.47 32.29 -0.21
CA ASP A 414 23.40 32.95 1.11
C ASP A 414 24.36 34.15 1.22
N GLU A 415 25.55 34.10 0.60
CA GLU A 415 26.48 35.23 0.48
C GLU A 415 25.95 36.32 -0.48
N ASP A 416 25.30 35.95 -1.58
CA ASP A 416 24.61 36.88 -2.48
C ASP A 416 23.40 37.54 -1.78
N ASN A 417 22.64 36.81 -0.97
CA ASN A 417 21.56 37.41 -0.17
C ASN A 417 22.07 38.28 1.00
N GLN A 418 23.25 37.98 1.57
CA GLN A 418 23.89 38.84 2.57
C GLN A 418 24.48 40.10 1.96
N SER A 419 25.09 40.03 0.77
CA SER A 419 25.59 41.22 0.07
C SER A 419 24.47 42.16 -0.39
N ILE A 420 23.31 41.63 -0.79
CA ILE A 420 22.12 42.44 -1.09
C ILE A 420 21.57 43.14 0.17
N LEU A 421 21.68 42.52 1.36
CA LEU A 421 21.25 43.13 2.62
C LEU A 421 22.27 44.15 3.17
N GLU A 422 23.57 43.99 2.90
CA GLU A 422 24.60 44.97 3.26
C GLU A 422 24.58 46.19 2.32
N ASP A 423 24.26 46.02 1.03
CA ASP A 423 24.10 47.13 0.07
C ASP A 423 22.85 47.99 0.35
N ASP A 424 21.79 47.43 0.95
CA ASP A 424 20.60 48.20 1.34
C ASP A 424 20.84 49.05 2.62
N ASP A 425 21.72 48.62 3.54
CA ASP A 425 22.06 49.38 4.77
C ASP A 425 23.13 50.47 4.53
N GLU A 426 24.01 50.34 3.52
CA GLU A 426 24.95 51.41 3.15
C GLU A 426 24.29 52.58 2.39
N SER A 427 23.08 52.40 1.84
CA SER A 427 22.37 53.45 1.09
C SER A 427 21.71 54.54 1.95
N TYR A 428 21.71 54.42 3.28
CA TYR A 428 21.07 55.39 4.20
C TYR A 428 22.02 56.24 5.05
N THR A 429 23.34 56.19 4.85
CA THR A 429 24.30 56.98 5.67
C THR A 429 25.14 58.02 4.93
N GLU A 430 24.82 58.37 3.68
CA GLU A 430 25.31 59.61 3.05
C GLU A 430 24.16 60.40 2.43
N GLY A 431 23.45 61.18 3.26
CA GLY A 431 22.46 62.12 2.72
C GLY A 431 21.47 62.76 3.68
N HIS A 432 21.91 63.29 4.83
CA HIS A 432 21.64 64.66 5.31
C HIS A 432 22.01 64.92 6.76
#